data_AF-A0A2G5TNX6-F1
#
_entry.id   AF-A0A2G5TNX6-F1
#
_cell.length_a   1.000
_cell.length_b   1.000
_cell.length_c   1.000
_cell.angle_alpha   90.00
_cell.angle_beta   90.00
_cell.angle_gamma   90.00
#
_symmetry.space_group_name_H-M   'P 1'
#
loop_
_entity.id
_entity.type
_entity.pdbx_description
1 polymer ?
#
loop_
_entity_poly.entity_id
_entity_poly.type
_entity_poly.pdbx_seq_one_letter_code
_entity_poly.pdbx_strand_id
1 'polypeptide(L)' 'MTQASIDGLDALSKRFSSEFPLVKSDKEATDNYIAKYRTDAENYIKLMPENDQTIYNNYLKKYGLA' A
#
# COMPACT_ATOMS: atom_id res chain seq x y z
N MET A 1 -8.10 2.12 -14.08
CA MET A 1 -7.41 1.12 -13.25
C MET A 1 -8.12 -0.21 -13.46
N THR A 2 -7.39 -1.29 -13.65
CA THR A 2 -7.95 -2.65 -13.79
C THR A 2 -8.47 -3.15 -12.44
N GLN A 3 -9.41 -4.11 -12.49
CA GLN A 3 -9.93 -4.73 -11.26
C GLN A 3 -8.83 -5.45 -10.48
N ALA A 4 -7.88 -6.10 -11.16
CA ALA A 4 -6.75 -6.75 -10.49
C ALA A 4 -5.86 -5.77 -9.71
N SER A 5 -5.62 -4.57 -10.25
CA SER A 5 -4.90 -3.50 -9.54
C SER A 5 -5.68 -2.96 -8.35
N ILE A 6 -7.00 -2.85 -8.46
CA ILE A 6 -7.88 -2.43 -7.36
C ILE A 6 -7.90 -3.51 -6.25
N ASP A 7 -8.05 -4.77 -6.62
CA ASP A 7 -8.12 -5.90 -5.69
C ASP A 7 -6.83 -6.05 -4.87
N GLY A 8 -5.66 -5.84 -5.48
CA GLY A 8 -4.42 -5.90 -4.72
C GLY A 8 -4.17 -4.66 -3.84
N LEU A 9 -4.65 -3.48 -4.23
CA LEU A 9 -4.68 -2.31 -3.32
C LEU A 9 -5.61 -2.55 -2.12
N ASP A 10 -6.78 -3.13 -2.36
CA ASP A 10 -7.72 -3.54 -1.31
C ASP A 10 -7.11 -4.61 -0.40
N ALA A 11 -6.42 -5.61 -0.97
CA ALA A 11 -5.71 -6.62 -0.20
C ALA A 11 -4.63 -6.02 0.72
N LEU A 12 -3.84 -5.06 0.21
CA LEU A 12 -2.88 -4.31 1.03
C LEU A 12 -3.58 -3.58 2.18
N SER A 13 -4.67 -2.88 1.90
CA SER A 13 -5.45 -2.14 2.92
C SER A 13 -6.02 -3.07 4.00
N LYS A 14 -6.59 -4.21 3.61
CA LYS A 14 -7.10 -5.24 4.53
C LYS A 14 -5.99 -5.82 5.38
N ARG A 15 -4.83 -6.12 4.77
CA ARG A 15 -3.65 -6.61 5.48
C ARG A 15 -3.19 -5.63 6.56
N PHE A 16 -3.04 -4.35 6.21
CA PHE A 16 -2.69 -3.31 7.19
C PHE A 16 -3.69 -3.26 8.34
N SER A 17 -4.99 -3.23 8.01
CA SER A 17 -6.07 -3.15 9.01
C SER A 17 -6.10 -4.35 9.96
N SER A 18 -5.71 -5.54 9.49
CA SER A 18 -5.68 -6.76 10.29
C SER A 18 -4.39 -6.90 11.12
N GLU A 19 -3.24 -6.56 10.55
CA GLU A 19 -1.93 -6.85 11.16
C GLU A 19 -1.40 -5.69 12.02
N PHE A 20 -1.64 -4.44 11.63
CA PHE A 20 -1.19 -3.28 12.39
C PHE A 20 -1.69 -3.26 13.86
N PRO A 21 -2.96 -3.61 14.16
CA PRO A 21 -3.44 -3.67 15.54
C PRO A 21 -2.71 -4.69 16.42
N LEU A 22 -2.06 -5.69 15.83
CA LEU A 22 -1.32 -6.73 16.56
C LEU A 22 0.07 -6.23 17.01
N VAL A 23 0.63 -5.25 16.29
CA VAL A 23 1.98 -4.73 16.55
C VAL A 23 1.98 -3.35 17.19
N LYS A 24 0.88 -2.57 17.09
CA LYS A 24 0.80 -1.15 17.48
C LYS A 24 1.20 -0.81 18.92
N SER A 25 1.21 -1.78 19.83
CA SER A 25 1.57 -1.60 21.24
C SER A 25 3.08 -1.72 21.50
N ASP A 26 3.84 -2.21 20.53
CA ASP A 26 5.30 -2.34 20.58
C ASP A 26 5.93 -1.48 19.49
N LYS A 27 6.80 -0.55 19.90
CA LYS A 27 7.42 0.41 18.97
C LYS A 27 8.30 -0.28 17.94
N GLU A 28 9.15 -1.21 18.36
CA GLU A 28 10.09 -1.89 17.46
C GLU A 28 9.33 -2.78 16.47
N ALA A 29 8.35 -3.53 16.95
CA ALA A 29 7.49 -4.35 16.09
C ALA A 29 6.70 -3.48 15.10
N THR A 30 6.19 -2.33 15.55
CA THR A 30 5.47 -1.37 14.69
C THR A 30 6.38 -0.78 13.61
N ASP A 31 7.56 -0.32 13.98
CA ASP A 31 8.52 0.29 13.03
C ASP A 31 8.95 -0.73 11.97
N ASN A 32 9.26 -1.98 12.40
CA ASN A 32 9.58 -3.08 11.50
C ASN A 32 8.41 -3.45 10.57
N TYR A 33 7.19 -3.48 11.11
CA TYR A 33 5.98 -3.74 10.33
C TYR A 33 5.77 -2.68 9.25
N ILE A 34 5.83 -1.40 9.60
CA ILE A 34 5.63 -0.29 8.68
C ILE A 34 6.68 -0.31 7.57
N ALA A 35 7.96 -0.54 7.90
CA ALA A 35 9.04 -0.61 6.91
C ALA A 35 8.82 -1.73 5.89
N LYS A 36 8.44 -2.92 6.37
CA LYS A 36 8.13 -4.06 5.51
C LYS A 36 6.88 -3.81 4.67
N TYR A 37 5.79 -3.34 5.28
CA TYR A 37 4.54 -3.06 4.60
C TYR A 37 4.73 -2.03 3.48
N ARG A 38 5.52 -0.98 3.75
CA ARG A 38 5.86 0.04 2.76
C ARG A 38 6.61 -0.56 1.57
N THR A 39 7.61 -1.39 1.83
CA THR A 39 8.40 -2.07 0.78
C THR A 39 7.50 -2.95 -0.10
N ASP A 40 6.62 -3.73 0.52
CA ASP A 40 5.67 -4.59 -0.21
C ASP A 40 4.69 -3.76 -1.07
N ALA A 41 4.16 -2.67 -0.52
CA ALA A 41 3.25 -1.78 -1.23
C ALA A 41 3.93 -1.11 -2.43
N GLU A 42 5.14 -0.59 -2.25
CA GLU A 42 5.94 0.01 -3.34
C GLU A 42 6.25 -1.02 -4.43
N ASN A 43 6.58 -2.26 -4.06
CA ASN A 43 6.81 -3.34 -5.02
C ASN A 43 5.53 -3.69 -5.79
N TYR A 44 4.38 -3.77 -5.10
CA TYR A 44 3.11 -4.04 -5.77
C TYR A 44 2.73 -2.94 -6.77
N ILE A 45 2.90 -1.67 -6.39
CA ILE A 45 2.62 -0.54 -7.30
C ILE A 45 3.48 -0.63 -8.56
N LYS A 46 4.77 -0.98 -8.44
CA LYS A 46 5.67 -1.18 -9.61
C LYS A 46 5.25 -2.33 -10.52
N LEU A 47 4.54 -3.33 -10.00
CA LEU A 47 4.06 -4.48 -10.75
C LEU A 47 2.70 -4.23 -11.44
N MET A 48 2.00 -3.13 -11.11
CA MET A 48 0.78 -2.77 -11.82
C MET A 48 1.05 -2.45 -13.29
N PRO A 49 0.06 -2.59 -14.19
CA PRO A 49 0.17 -2.08 -15.55
C PRO A 49 0.53 -0.59 -15.58
N GLU A 50 1.33 -0.14 -16.55
CA GLU A 50 1.80 1.27 -16.63
C GLU A 50 0.66 2.30 -16.60
N ASN A 51 -0.46 2.00 -17.26
CA ASN A 51 -1.65 2.84 -17.24
C ASN A 51 -2.26 2.94 -15.82
N ASP A 52 -2.24 1.84 -15.07
CA ASP A 52 -2.77 1.80 -13.70
C ASP A 52 -1.84 2.51 -12.72
N GLN A 53 -0.52 2.38 -12.88
CA GLN A 53 0.48 3.18 -12.17
C GLN A 53 0.26 4.68 -12.41
N THR A 54 0.02 5.07 -13.65
CA THR A 54 -0.26 6.47 -14.01
C THR A 54 -1.53 6.98 -13.31
N ILE A 55 -2.61 6.19 -13.33
CA ILE A 55 -3.87 6.54 -12.64
C ILE A 55 -3.64 6.67 -11.13
N TYR A 56 -2.91 5.72 -10.53
CA TYR A 56 -2.55 5.76 -9.11
C TYR A 56 -1.75 7.03 -8.75
N ASN A 57 -0.70 7.34 -9.50
CA ASN A 57 0.14 8.52 -9.26
C ASN A 57 -0.63 9.83 -9.44
N ASN A 58 -1.51 9.90 -10.45
CA ASN A 58 -2.39 11.07 -10.64
C ASN A 58 -3.37 11.23 -9.47
N TYR A 59 -3.89 10.13 -8.93
CA TYR A 59 -4.72 10.15 -7.74
C TYR A 59 -3.94 10.70 -6.54
N LEU A 60 -2.73 10.22 -6.28
CA LEU A 60 -1.89 10.73 -5.18
C LEU A 60 -1.64 12.24 -5.31
N LYS A 61 -1.26 12.72 -6.50
CA LYS A 61 -1.05 14.15 -6.76
C LYS A 61 -2.31 14.99 -6.51
N LYS A 62 -3.48 14.49 -6.95
CA LYS A 62 -4.76 15.18 -6.75
C LYS A 62 -5.08 15.45 -5.28
N TYR A 63 -4.64 14.57 -4.38
CA TYR A 63 -4.89 14.68 -2.94
C TYR A 63 -3.66 15.15 -2.13
N GLY A 64 -2.58 15.58 -2.78
CA GLY A 64 -1.37 16.07 -2.10
C GLY A 64 -0.61 14.98 -1.33
N LEU A 65 -0.71 13.73 -1.78
CA LEU A 65 -0.07 12.56 -1.17
C LEU A 65 1.23 12.14 -1.89
N ALA A 66 1.61 12.87 -2.94
CA ALA A 66 2.81 12.67 -3.75
C ALA A 66 3.60 13.97 -3.89
#